data_AF-A0A8C2FIE2-F1
#
_entry.id   AF-A0A8C2FIE2-F1
#
_cell.length_a   1.000
_cell.length_b   1.000
_cell.length_c   1.000
_cell.angle_alpha   90.00
_cell.angle_beta   90.00
_cell.angle_gamma   90.00
#
_symmetry.space_group_name_H-M   'P 1'
#
loop_
_entity.id
_entity.type
_entity.pdbx_description
1 polymer ?
#
loop_
_entity_poly.entity_id
_entity_poly.type
_entity_poly.pdbx_seq_one_letter_code
_entity_poly.pdbx_strand_id
1 'polypeptide(L)'
;MASVEELLMNSLKDLLEAELKDFQWYLQKDHECISKSDMENADRVNTVDKMVACFGPEDAVKITVRILGKMNQNNLAEQLENKHKKENINIDFIQQFLCQQSPPCHSISPYAVKVKVM
;
A
#
# COMPACT_ATOMS: atom_id res chain seq x y z
N MET A 1 12.49 -2.26 3.67
CA MET A 1 11.04 -2.00 3.57
C MET A 1 10.57 -2.93 2.47
N ALA A 2 9.58 -3.78 2.72
CA ALA A 2 9.04 -4.58 1.64
C ALA A 2 8.32 -3.61 0.69
N SER A 3 8.43 -3.83 -0.62
CA SER A 3 7.59 -3.04 -1.54
C SER A 3 6.14 -3.53 -1.42
N VAL A 4 5.20 -2.68 -1.80
CA VAL A 4 3.79 -3.10 -1.87
C VAL A 4 3.61 -4.32 -2.78
N GLU A 5 4.36 -4.38 -3.88
CA GLU A 5 4.40 -5.54 -4.76
C GLU A 5 4.85 -6.82 -4.04
N GLU A 6 5.88 -6.76 -3.19
CA GLU A 6 6.33 -7.91 -2.40
C GLU A 6 5.28 -8.36 -1.38
N LEU A 7 4.59 -7.43 -0.71
CA LEU A 7 3.52 -7.76 0.22
C LEU A 7 2.34 -8.48 -0.46
N LEU A 8 1.92 -7.97 -1.61
CA LEU A 8 0.88 -8.58 -2.43
C LEU A 8 1.32 -9.96 -2.93
N MET A 9 2.54 -10.06 -3.45
CA MET A 9 3.11 -11.30 -3.95
C MET A 9 3.16 -12.39 -2.88
N ASN A 10 3.62 -12.05 -1.67
CA ASN A 10 3.69 -13.01 -0.58
C ASN A 10 2.29 -13.52 -0.19
N SER A 11 1.30 -12.63 -0.17
CA SER A 11 -0.09 -13.02 0.13
C SER A 11 -0.68 -13.95 -0.94
N LEU A 12 -0.40 -13.69 -2.23
CA LEU A 12 -0.86 -14.54 -3.33
C LEU A 12 -0.07 -15.86 -3.44
N LYS A 13 1.16 -15.94 -2.91
CA LYS A 13 1.94 -17.18 -2.83
C LYS A 13 1.34 -18.18 -1.85
N ASP A 14 0.74 -17.69 -0.78
CA ASP A 14 0.09 -18.52 0.24
C ASP A 14 -1.26 -19.09 -0.24
N LEU A 15 -1.80 -18.59 -1.36
CA LEU A 15 -2.98 -19.15 -2.01
C LEU A 15 -2.65 -20.40 -2.83
N LEU A 16 -3.54 -21.39 -2.78
CA LEU A 16 -3.51 -22.54 -3.68
C LEU A 16 -3.87 -22.13 -5.12
N GLU A 17 -3.56 -22.97 -6.11
CA GLU A 17 -3.83 -22.64 -7.52
C GLU A 17 -5.33 -22.44 -7.82
N ALA A 18 -6.20 -23.25 -7.19
CA ALA A 18 -7.65 -23.09 -7.30
C ALA A 18 -8.12 -21.75 -6.72
N GLU A 19 -7.60 -21.38 -5.54
CA GLU A 19 -7.91 -20.10 -4.89
C GLU A 19 -7.38 -18.92 -5.71
N LEU A 20 -6.21 -19.04 -6.32
CA LEU A 20 -5.68 -18.01 -7.21
C LEU A 20 -6.59 -17.77 -8.42
N LYS A 21 -7.16 -18.84 -9.00
CA LYS A 21 -8.14 -18.71 -10.09
C LYS A 21 -9.42 -18.01 -9.64
N ASP A 22 -9.91 -18.34 -8.45
CA ASP A 22 -11.07 -17.65 -7.86
C ASP A 22 -10.74 -16.17 -7.58
N PHE A 23 -9.56 -15.87 -7.07
CA PHE A 23 -9.08 -14.51 -6.85
C PHE A 23 -9.07 -13.69 -8.13
N GLN A 24 -8.49 -14.25 -9.20
CA GLN A 24 -8.44 -13.63 -10.52
C GLN A 24 -9.85 -13.42 -11.10
N TRP A 25 -10.77 -14.37 -10.86
CA TRP A 25 -12.16 -14.23 -11.28
C TRP A 25 -12.88 -13.07 -10.57
N TYR A 26 -12.71 -12.94 -9.25
CA TYR A 26 -13.25 -11.78 -8.51
C TYR A 26 -12.63 -10.46 -8.97
N LEU A 27 -11.33 -10.47 -9.25
CA LEU A 27 -10.59 -9.31 -9.74
C LEU A 27 -11.14 -8.83 -11.09
N GLN A 28 -11.41 -9.74 -12.03
CA GLN A 28 -12.04 -9.43 -13.32
C GLN A 28 -13.49 -8.95 -13.16
N LYS A 29 -14.24 -9.58 -12.26
CA LYS A 29 -15.67 -9.32 -12.09
C LYS A 29 -15.95 -7.92 -11.54
N ASP A 30 -15.11 -7.47 -10.60
CA ASP A 30 -15.32 -6.21 -9.88
C ASP A 30 -14.61 -5.02 -10.56
N HIS A 31 -13.74 -5.26 -11.55
CA HIS A 31 -12.86 -4.22 -12.10
C HIS A 31 -12.69 -4.28 -13.62
N GLU A 32 -13.28 -3.30 -14.32
CA GLU A 32 -13.24 -3.18 -15.80
C GLU A 32 -11.83 -2.98 -16.37
N CYS A 33 -10.90 -2.46 -15.55
CA CYS A 33 -9.53 -2.19 -15.96
C CYS A 33 -8.71 -3.46 -16.23
N ILE A 34 -9.13 -4.61 -15.70
CA ILE A 34 -8.46 -5.90 -15.90
C ILE A 34 -9.31 -6.75 -16.83
N SER A 35 -8.81 -7.00 -18.05
CA SER A 35 -9.56 -7.79 -19.02
C SER A 35 -9.53 -9.27 -18.68
N LYS A 36 -10.51 -10.01 -19.22
CA LYS A 36 -10.54 -11.47 -19.08
C LYS A 36 -9.29 -12.12 -19.66
N SER A 37 -8.85 -11.65 -20.82
CA SER A 37 -7.63 -12.11 -21.49
C SER A 37 -6.36 -11.84 -20.68
N ASP A 38 -6.32 -10.77 -19.88
CA ASP A 38 -5.15 -10.46 -19.07
C ASP A 38 -4.92 -11.48 -17.95
N MET A 39 -6.00 -12.06 -17.38
CA MET A 39 -5.85 -13.07 -16.32
C MET A 39 -6.00 -14.51 -16.82
N GLU A 40 -6.38 -14.72 -18.08
CA GLU A 40 -6.41 -16.05 -18.68
C GLU A 40 -4.98 -16.57 -18.81
N ASN A 41 -4.58 -17.45 -17.88
CA ASN A 41 -3.21 -17.95 -17.66
C ASN A 41 -2.24 -16.95 -16.99
N ALA A 42 -2.74 -15.94 -16.29
CA ALA A 42 -1.85 -15.08 -15.52
C ALA A 42 -1.25 -15.83 -14.33
N ASP A 43 0.07 -15.76 -14.21
CA ASP A 43 0.77 -16.14 -13.00
C ASP A 43 0.58 -15.11 -11.88
N ARG A 44 0.98 -15.48 -10.67
CA ARG A 44 0.95 -14.59 -9.49
C ARG A 44 1.64 -13.25 -9.75
N VAL A 45 2.76 -13.26 -10.47
CA VAL A 45 3.53 -12.05 -10.83
C VAL A 45 2.71 -11.11 -11.72
N ASN A 46 2.17 -11.64 -12.81
CA ASN A 46 1.37 -10.85 -13.74
C ASN A 46 0.11 -10.29 -13.07
N THR A 47 -0.47 -11.05 -12.13
CA THR A 47 -1.61 -10.59 -11.33
C THR A 47 -1.24 -9.38 -10.48
N VAL A 48 -0.13 -9.43 -9.74
CA VAL A 48 0.33 -8.28 -8.92
C VAL A 48 0.64 -7.07 -9.77
N ASP A 49 1.40 -7.25 -10.86
CA ASP A 49 1.79 -6.16 -11.77
C ASP A 49 0.55 -5.45 -12.31
N LYS A 50 -0.43 -6.20 -12.83
CA LYS A 50 -1.70 -5.63 -13.31
C LYS A 50 -2.48 -4.88 -12.24
N MET A 51 -2.50 -5.37 -11.00
CA MET A 51 -3.16 -4.69 -9.90
C MET A 51 -2.48 -3.35 -9.57
N VAL A 52 -1.16 -3.35 -9.46
CA VAL A 52 -0.39 -2.15 -9.13
C VAL A 52 -0.44 -1.14 -10.28
N ALA A 53 -0.34 -1.60 -11.53
CA ALA A 53 -0.42 -0.75 -12.72
C ALA A 53 -1.82 -0.10 -12.87
N CYS A 54 -2.88 -0.84 -12.55
CA CYS A 54 -4.24 -0.35 -12.72
C CYS A 54 -4.72 0.56 -11.57
N PHE A 55 -4.50 0.13 -10.33
CA PHE A 55 -5.08 0.80 -9.15
C PHE A 55 -4.06 1.65 -8.39
N GLY A 56 -2.77 1.45 -8.65
CA GLY A 56 -1.71 1.98 -7.81
C GLY A 56 -1.44 1.10 -6.58
N PRO A 57 -0.28 1.28 -5.93
CA PRO A 57 0.18 0.39 -4.87
C PRO A 57 -0.80 0.35 -3.67
N GLU A 58 -1.16 1.52 -3.12
CA GLU A 58 -2.02 1.62 -1.94
C GLU A 58 -3.40 0.97 -2.14
N ASP A 59 -4.04 1.23 -3.29
CA ASP A 59 -5.37 0.70 -3.56
C ASP A 59 -5.33 -0.77 -3.98
N ALA A 60 -4.24 -1.24 -4.61
CA ALA A 60 -4.03 -2.66 -4.88
C ALA A 60 -4.06 -3.50 -3.59
N VAL A 61 -3.49 -3.00 -2.49
CA VAL A 61 -3.55 -3.66 -1.18
C VAL A 61 -4.99 -3.76 -0.68
N LYS A 62 -5.74 -2.66 -0.70
CA LYS A 62 -7.14 -2.63 -0.23
C LYS A 62 -8.03 -3.57 -1.04
N ILE A 63 -7.83 -3.61 -2.36
CA ILE A 63 -8.57 -4.50 -3.25
C ILE A 63 -8.25 -5.97 -2.93
N THR A 64 -6.97 -6.29 -2.72
CA THR A 64 -6.53 -7.65 -2.37
C THR A 64 -7.17 -8.12 -1.06
N VAL A 65 -7.14 -7.30 -0.01
CA VAL A 65 -7.78 -7.60 1.28
C VAL A 65 -9.27 -7.88 1.10
N ARG A 66 -9.97 -7.05 0.32
CA ARG A 66 -11.41 -7.22 0.05
C ARG A 66 -11.71 -8.53 -0.68
N ILE A 67 -10.94 -8.89 -1.70
CA ILE A 67 -11.15 -10.11 -2.48
C ILE A 67 -10.86 -11.35 -1.61
N LEU A 68 -9.76 -11.34 -0.85
CA LEU A 68 -9.44 -12.41 0.10
C LEU A 68 -10.59 -12.65 1.10
N GLY A 69 -11.21 -11.57 1.61
CA GLY A 69 -12.40 -11.68 2.46
C GLY A 69 -13.60 -12.32 1.76
N LYS A 70 -13.85 -12.00 0.48
CA LYS A 70 -14.92 -12.63 -0.32
C LYS A 70 -14.71 -14.13 -0.52
N MET A 71 -13.45 -14.56 -0.56
CA MET A 71 -13.06 -15.97 -0.70
C MET A 71 -12.97 -16.72 0.64
N ASN A 72 -13.39 -16.11 1.75
CA ASN A 72 -13.18 -16.63 3.12
C ASN A 72 -11.70 -16.84 3.52
N GLN A 73 -10.75 -16.22 2.81
CA GLN A 73 -9.33 -16.19 3.17
C GLN A 73 -9.05 -15.09 4.21
N ASN A 74 -9.87 -15.07 5.27
CA ASN A 74 -9.89 -13.99 6.26
C ASN A 74 -8.56 -13.85 7.01
N ASN A 75 -7.86 -14.97 7.25
CA ASN A 75 -6.55 -14.94 7.89
C ASN A 75 -5.49 -14.25 7.03
N LEU A 76 -5.45 -14.53 5.72
CA LEU A 76 -4.54 -13.86 4.79
C LEU A 76 -4.89 -12.37 4.64
N ALA A 77 -6.18 -12.05 4.58
CA ALA A 77 -6.67 -10.67 4.52
C ALA A 77 -6.20 -9.85 5.73
N GLU A 78 -6.37 -10.38 6.94
CA GLU A 78 -5.95 -9.74 8.18
C GLU A 78 -4.42 -9.59 8.25
N GLN A 79 -3.66 -10.62 7.86
CA GLN A 79 -2.21 -10.55 7.83
C GLN A 79 -1.70 -9.46 6.88
N LEU A 80 -2.28 -9.35 5.68
CA LEU A 80 -1.92 -8.35 4.69
C LEU A 80 -2.25 -6.94 5.19
N GLU A 81 -3.44 -6.74 5.74
CA GLU A 81 -3.86 -5.45 6.29
C GLU A 81 -2.97 -5.01 7.47
N ASN A 82 -2.62 -5.93 8.36
CA ASN A 82 -1.75 -5.65 9.50
C ASN A 82 -0.32 -5.31 9.06
N LYS A 83 0.22 -6.00 8.06
CA LYS A 83 1.55 -5.68 7.49
C LYS A 83 1.54 -4.28 6.87
N HIS A 84 0.54 -3.97 6.07
CA HIS A 84 0.40 -2.66 5.43
C HIS A 84 0.23 -1.50 6.43
N LYS A 85 -0.59 -1.69 7.48
CA LYS A 85 -0.71 -0.70 8.58
C LYS A 85 0.61 -0.51 9.33
N LYS A 86 1.34 -1.60 9.60
CA LYS A 86 2.61 -1.54 10.33
C LYS A 86 3.69 -0.78 9.56
N GLU A 87 3.72 -0.89 8.22
CA GLU A 87 4.64 -0.11 7.40
C GLU A 87 4.30 1.39 7.40
N ASN A 88 3.01 1.75 7.34
CA ASN A 88 2.57 3.13 7.48
C ASN A 88 2.93 3.74 8.85
N ILE A 89 2.72 2.98 9.95
CA ILE A 89 3.07 3.42 11.31
C ILE A 89 4.58 3.61 11.50
N ASN A 90 5.40 2.77 10.85
CA ASN A 90 6.86 2.87 10.95
C ASN A 90 7.40 4.10 10.20
N ILE A 91 6.80 4.48 9.07
CA ILE A 91 7.14 5.70 8.34
C ILE A 91 6.81 6.94 9.20
N ASP A 92 5.63 7.00 9.82
CA ASP A 92 5.26 8.13 10.69
C ASP A 92 6.26 8.34 11.84
N PHE A 93 6.72 7.25 12.47
CA PHE A 93 7.71 7.32 13.54
C PHE A 93 9.09 7.79 13.05
N ILE A 94 9.48 7.41 11.84
CA ILE A 94 10.74 7.84 11.21
C ILE A 94 10.62 9.30 10.74
N GLN A 95 9.50 9.74 10.18
CA GLN A 95 9.23 11.14 9.81
C GLN A 95 9.30 12.06 11.04
N GLN A 96 8.71 11.63 12.17
CA GLN A 96 8.79 12.33 13.45
C GLN A 96 10.24 12.49 13.92
N PHE A 97 11.06 11.45 13.79
CA PHE A 97 12.47 11.47 14.18
C PHE A 97 13.34 12.31 13.23
N LEU A 98 13.09 12.27 11.92
CA LEU A 98 13.83 13.07 10.93
C LEU A 98 13.55 14.57 11.07
N CYS A 99 12.34 14.95 11.49
CA CYS A 99 12.00 16.35 11.78
C CYS A 99 12.73 16.88 13.04
N GLN A 100 13.04 16.01 14.01
CA GLN A 100 13.74 16.38 15.25
C GLN A 100 15.27 16.50 15.11
N GLN A 101 15.86 15.94 14.03
CA GLN A 101 17.31 15.99 13.76
C GLN A 101 17.70 17.10 12.75
N SER A 102 16.72 17.87 12.25
CA SER A 102 16.97 19.08 11.46
C SER A 102 17.40 20.21 12.41
N PRO A 103 18.55 20.90 12.21
CA PRO A 103 18.92 22.01 13.08
C PRO A 103 17.87 23.13 12.97
N PRO A 104 17.46 23.78 14.07
CA PRO A 104 16.55 24.90 13.98
C PRO A 104 17.25 26.07 13.26
N CYS A 105 16.73 26.47 12.10
CA CYS A 105 17.02 27.80 11.54
C CYS A 105 16.40 28.86 12.45
N HIS A 106 17.06 29.17 13.56
CA HIS A 106 16.71 30.28 14.43
C HIS A 106 17.74 31.39 14.28
N SER A 107 17.62 32.15 13.20
CA SER A 107 18.00 33.57 13.19
C SER A 107 17.46 34.20 11.91
N ILE A 108 16.25 34.72 11.97
CA ILE A 108 15.86 36.08 11.54
C ILE A 108 14.41 36.26 12.04
N SER A 109 14.25 36.93 13.18
CA SER A 109 12.96 37.50 13.57
C SER A 109 12.80 38.85 12.84
N PRO A 110 11.70 39.11 12.11
CA PRO A 110 11.51 40.34 11.36
C PRO A 110 10.92 41.51 12.17
N TYR A 111 10.81 41.40 13.50
CA TYR A 111 10.17 42.44 14.33
C TYR A 111 11.06 42.92 15.47
N ALA A 112 11.92 43.89 15.19
CA ALA A 112 12.48 44.81 16.19
C ALA A 112 12.84 46.14 15.53
N VAL A 113 11.83 46.88 15.08
CA VAL A 113 11.98 48.28 14.67
C VAL A 113 11.21 49.17 15.66
N LYS A 114 11.98 50.10 16.26
CA LYS A 114 11.60 51.35 16.94
C LYS A 114 10.89 51.27 18.30
N VAL A 115 11.65 51.61 19.35
CA VAL A 115 11.20 52.59 20.34
C VAL A 115 12.23 53.71 20.43
N LYS A 116 11.79 54.90 20.02
CA LYS A 116 12.41 56.22 20.20
C LYS A 116 11.89 56.79 21.55
N VAL A 117 12.55 57.84 22.06
CA VAL A 117 12.19 58.72 23.21
C VAL A 117 13.13 58.48 24.40
N MET A 118 13.86 59.45 24.97
CA MET A 118 14.03 60.90 24.76
C MET A 118 15.43 61.27 25.26
#